data_AF-A0A3A9H6X3-F1
#
_entry.id   AF-A0A3A9H6X3-F1
#
_cell.length_a   1.000
_cell.length_b   1.000
_cell.length_c   1.000
_cell.angle_alpha   90.00
_cell.angle_beta   90.00
_cell.angle_gamma   90.00
#
_symmetry.space_group_name_H-M   'P 1'
#
loop_
_entity.id
_entity.type
_entity.pdbx_description
1 polymer ?
#
loop_
_entity_poly.entity_id
_entity_poly.type
_entity_poly.pdbx_seq_one_letter_code
_entity_poly.pdbx_strand_id
1 'polypeptide(L)' 'MIAYYKLLDLLNKRDMTKEQLKNASGISSATMTKISKGESVTLKTINAICEVLKVQPGDILEWIPDKKL' A
#
# COMPACT_ATOMS: atom_id res chain seq x y z
N MET A 1 12.65 3.14 7.55
CA MET A 1 12.09 2.61 6.29
C MET A 1 10.68 3.12 5.98
N ILE A 2 10.24 3.08 4.72
CA ILE A 2 8.83 3.30 4.34
C ILE A 2 8.02 2.02 4.63
N ALA A 3 6.88 2.17 5.29
CA ALA A 3 5.92 1.14 5.62
C ALA A 3 4.54 1.47 5.06
N TYR A 4 3.70 0.45 4.95
CA TYR A 4 2.35 0.53 4.37
C TYR A 4 1.24 0.28 5.40
N TYR A 5 1.50 0.47 6.69
CA TYR A 5 0.52 0.20 7.75
C TYR A 5 -0.76 1.02 7.56
N LYS A 6 -0.61 2.31 7.24
CA LYS A 6 -1.77 3.17 6.92
C LYS A 6 -2.61 2.65 5.77
N LEU A 7 -2.01 2.09 4.72
CA LEU A 7 -2.74 1.44 3.64
C LEU A 7 -3.59 0.28 4.15
N LEU A 8 -3.01 -0.60 4.98
CA LEU A 8 -3.72 -1.76 5.53
C LEU A 8 -4.87 -1.34 6.44
N ASP A 9 -4.66 -0.33 7.28
CA ASP A 9 -5.70 0.22 8.13
C ASP A 9 -6.82 0.88 7.31
N LEU A 10 -6.47 1.60 6.25
CA LEU A 10 -7.45 2.21 5.36
C LEU A 10 -8.28 1.17 4.62
N LEU A 11 -7.67 0.07 4.17
CA LEU A 11 -8.37 -1.06 3.56
C LEU A 11 -9.36 -1.69 4.54
N ASN A 12 -8.94 -1.94 5.78
CA ASN A 12 -9.82 -2.46 6.84
C ASN A 12 -10.98 -1.50 7.13
N LYS A 13 -10.72 -0.19 7.24
CA LYS A 13 -11.76 0.84 7.46
C LYS A 13 -12.79 0.92 6.32
N ARG A 14 -12.43 0.47 5.12
CA ARG A 14 -13.29 0.47 3.93
C ARG A 14 -13.85 -0.90 3.59
N ASP A 15 -13.66 -1.89 4.46
CA ASP A 15 -14.03 -3.30 4.22
C ASP A 15 -13.55 -3.82 2.86
N MET A 16 -12.33 -3.44 2.47
CA MET A 16 -11.71 -3.77 1.19
C MET A 16 -10.54 -4.72 1.41
N THR A 17 -10.58 -5.89 0.79
CA THR A 17 -9.49 -6.87 0.84
C THR A 17 -8.31 -6.44 -0.03
N LYS A 18 -7.12 -6.97 0.28
CA LYS A 18 -5.93 -6.80 -0.58
C LYS A 18 -6.14 -7.34 -2.00
N GLU A 19 -6.93 -8.39 -2.15
CA GLU A 19 -7.25 -8.95 -3.47
C GLU A 19 -8.16 -8.01 -4.28
N GLN A 20 -9.17 -7.42 -3.63
CA GLN A 20 -9.99 -6.39 -4.27
C GLN A 20 -9.15 -5.18 -4.69
N LEU A 21 -8.23 -4.72 -3.82
CA LEU A 21 -7.32 -3.63 -4.18
C LEU A 21 -6.46 -4.00 -5.39
N LYS A 22 -5.86 -5.20 -5.37
CA LYS A 22 -5.04 -5.72 -6.46
C LYS A 22 -5.80 -5.69 -7.80
N ASN A 23 -7.03 -6.20 -7.80
CA ASN A 23 -7.87 -6.27 -8.99
C ASN A 23 -8.28 -4.86 -9.46
N ALA A 24 -8.63 -3.96 -8.54
CA ALA A 24 -9.06 -2.60 -8.86
C ALA A 24 -7.91 -1.72 -9.37
N SER A 25 -6.69 -1.86 -8.81
CA SER A 25 -5.53 -1.03 -9.21
C SER A 25 -4.66 -1.66 -10.29
N GLY A 26 -5.00 -2.88 -10.76
CA GLY A 26 -4.25 -3.59 -11.80
C GLY A 26 -2.81 -3.94 -11.41
N ILE A 27 -2.49 -3.99 -10.11
CA ILE A 27 -1.14 -4.30 -9.64
C ILE A 27 -0.93 -5.81 -9.60
N SER A 28 0.31 -6.25 -9.85
CA SER A 28 0.63 -7.67 -9.82
C SER A 28 0.53 -8.25 -8.40
N SER A 29 0.26 -9.56 -8.29
CA SER A 29 0.34 -10.27 -7.01
C SER A 29 1.73 -10.13 -6.36
N ALA A 30 2.80 -10.12 -7.16
CA ALA A 30 4.16 -9.91 -6.65
C ALA A 30 4.32 -8.54 -5.98
N THR A 31 3.76 -7.48 -6.59
CA THR A 31 3.74 -6.14 -6.00
C THR A 31 2.95 -6.10 -4.69
N MET A 32 1.80 -6.78 -4.64
CA MET A 32 1.00 -6.87 -3.41
C MET A 32 1.74 -7.61 -2.29
N THR A 33 2.53 -8.63 -2.63
CA THR A 33 3.42 -9.31 -1.67
C THR A 33 4.49 -8.37 -1.13
N LYS A 34 5.12 -7.54 -1.99
CA LYS A 34 6.09 -6.53 -1.57
C LYS A 34 5.50 -5.53 -0.57
N ILE A 35 4.31 -5.01 -0.86
CA ILE A 35 3.57 -4.11 0.05
C ILE A 35 3.34 -4.78 1.40
N SER A 36 2.90 -6.05 1.39
CA SER A 36 2.65 -6.81 2.62
C SER A 36 3.92 -7.08 3.44
N LYS A 37 5.10 -7.12 2.80
CA LYS A 37 6.40 -7.30 3.45
C LYS A 37 7.10 -5.98 3.82
N GLY A 38 6.52 -4.83 3.48
CA GLY A 38 7.18 -3.53 3.68
C GLY A 38 8.34 -3.27 2.73
N GLU A 39 8.37 -3.95 1.58
CA GLU A 39 9.41 -3.76 0.56
C GLU A 39 9.09 -2.57 -0.37
N SER A 40 10.13 -2.05 -1.02
CA SER A 40 10.00 -0.94 -1.96
C SER A 40 9.17 -1.31 -3.19
N VAL A 41 8.27 -0.40 -3.59
CA VAL A 41 7.52 -0.46 -4.85
C VAL A 41 7.77 0.80 -5.68
N THR A 42 7.30 0.80 -6.93
CA THR A 42 7.48 1.95 -7.83
C THR A 42 6.46 3.05 -7.52
N LEU A 43 6.77 4.29 -7.90
CA LEU A 43 5.81 5.40 -7.81
C LEU A 43 4.55 5.16 -8.65
N LYS A 44 4.66 4.42 -9.76
CA LYS A 44 3.50 4.01 -10.57
C LYS A 44 2.52 3.15 -9.76
N THR A 45 3.03 2.24 -8.92
CA THR A 45 2.19 1.46 -8.00
C THR A 45 1.49 2.36 -6.98
N ILE A 46 2.23 3.31 -6.40
CA ILE A 46 1.65 4.27 -5.44
C ILE A 46 0.55 5.10 -6.10
N ASN A 47 0.79 5.62 -7.30
CA ASN A 47 -0.19 6.37 -8.07
C ASN A 47 -1.46 5.55 -8.35
N ALA A 48 -1.34 4.31 -8.82
CA ALA A 48 -2.49 3.45 -9.09
C ALA A 48 -3.34 3.18 -7.84
N ILE A 49 -2.70 2.98 -6.68
CA ILE A 49 -3.41 2.82 -5.40
C ILE A 49 -4.12 4.12 -5.00
N CYS A 50 -3.45 5.26 -5.14
CA CYS A 50 -4.03 6.57 -4.87
C CYS A 50 -5.25 6.86 -5.75
N GLU A 51 -5.17 6.54 -7.05
CA GLU A 51 -6.27 6.72 -8.00
C GLU A 51 -7.50 5.88 -7.69
N VAL A 52 -7.31 4.63 -7.27
CA VAL A 52 -8.40 3.71 -6.90
C VAL A 52 -9.03 4.11 -5.57
N LEU A 53 -8.20 4.42 -4.58
CA LEU A 53 -8.68 4.73 -3.24
C LEU A 53 -9.06 6.20 -3.07
N LYS A 54 -8.76 7.07 -4.04
CA LYS A 54 -8.98 8.53 -3.97
C LYS A 54 -8.34 9.14 -2.72
N VAL A 55 -7.05 8.85 -2.54
CA VAL A 55 -6.24 9.28 -1.39
C VAL A 55 -4.91 9.86 -1.85
N GLN A 56 -4.21 10.55 -0.96
CA GLN A 56 -2.85 11.01 -1.18
C GLN A 56 -1.83 9.94 -0.75
N PRO A 57 -0.59 9.99 -1.27
CA PRO A 57 0.47 9.06 -0.83
C PRO A 57 0.70 9.06 0.69
N GLY A 58 0.57 10.22 1.34
CA GLY A 58 0.73 10.34 2.80
C GLY A 58 -0.35 9.65 3.64
N ASP A 59 -1.50 9.31 3.02
CA ASP A 59 -2.59 8.57 3.65
C ASP A 59 -2.35 7.06 3.65
N ILE A 60 -1.45 6.57 2.79
CA ILE A 60 -1.19 5.13 2.60
C ILE A 60 0.26 4.74 2.92
N LEU A 61 1.17 5.72 2.96
CA LEU A 61 2.57 5.54 3.30
C LEU A 61 2.89 6.16 4.66
N GLU A 62 3.79 5.50 5.37
CA GLU A 62 4.33 5.97 6.63
C GLU A 62 5.84 5.76 6.63
N TRP A 63 6.60 6.74 7.09
CA TRP A 63 7.99 6.52 7.42
C TRP A 63 8.07 6.06 8.87
N ILE A 64 8.75 4.93 9.11
CA ILE A 64 9.09 4.46 10.45
C ILE A 64 10.61 4.47 10.62
N PRO A 65 11.13 4.75 11.82
CA PRO A 65 12.55 4.55 12.12
C PRO A 65 12.97 3.11 11.79
N ASP A 66 14.17 2.93 11.24
CA ASP A 66 14.72 1.58 11.15
C ASP A 66 14.84 1.02 12.57
N LYS A 67 14.25 -0.15 12.79
CA LYS A 67 14.55 -0.96 13.98
C LYS A 67 16.04 -1.32 13.90
N LYS A 68 16.90 -0.51 14.50
CA LYS A 68 18.04 -1.08 15.23
C LYS A 68 17.44 -1.80 16.43
N LEU A 69 17.04 -3.05 16.22
CA LEU A 69 17.04 -4.04 17.29
C LEU A 69 18.48 -4.52 17.44
#